data_AF-A0ABD5P6B7-F1
#
_entry.id   AF-A0ABD5P6B7-F1
#
_cell.length_a   1.000
_cell.length_b   1.000
_cell.length_c   1.000
_cell.angle_alpha   90.00
_cell.angle_beta   90.00
_cell.angle_gamma   90.00
#
_symmetry.space_group_name_H-M   'P 1'
#
loop_
_entity.id
_entity.type
_entity.pdbx_description
1 polymer ?
#
loop_
_entity_poly.entity_id
_entity_poly.type
_entity_poly.pdbx_seq_one_letter_code
_entity_poly.pdbx_strand_id
1 'polypeptide(L)' 'MRPFTSIRAALGPGTGSAYECKSCEETFDVQYHVCPACDGFSVEAVEGHWEGVDRRAQVEVAAVRGRR' A
#
# COMPACT_ATOMS: atom_id res chain seq x y z
N MET A 1 -24.98 7.83 -1.39
CA MET A 1 -24.14 6.66 -1.04
C MET A 1 -22.93 6.67 -1.95
N ARG A 2 -21.73 6.90 -1.40
CA ARG A 2 -20.49 6.97 -2.18
C ARG A 2 -19.83 5.58 -2.13
N PRO A 3 -19.96 4.73 -3.17
CA PRO A 3 -19.50 3.35 -3.15
C PRO A 3 -18.00 3.21 -2.83
N PHE A 4 -17.21 4.24 -3.16
CA PHE A 4 -15.78 4.31 -2.89
C PHE A 4 -15.41 4.27 -1.40
N THR A 5 -16.29 4.71 -0.49
CA THR A 5 -16.02 4.66 0.96
C THR A 5 -16.17 3.23 1.51
N SER A 6 -17.11 2.44 1.00
CA SER A 6 -17.35 1.06 1.43
C SER A 6 -16.20 0.12 1.05
N ILE A 7 -15.58 0.35 -0.11
CA ILE A 7 -14.41 -0.42 -0.56
C ILE A 7 -13.20 -0.18 0.36
N ARG A 8 -12.95 1.08 0.76
CA ARG A 8 -11.84 1.43 1.66
C ARG A 8 -11.99 0.78 3.05
N ALA A 9 -13.21 0.65 3.56
CA ALA A 9 -13.46 -0.01 4.83
C ALA A 9 -13.30 -1.54 4.75
N ALA A 10 -13.69 -2.15 3.63
CA ALA A 10 -13.61 -3.60 3.42
C ALA A 10 -12.18 -4.12 3.21
N LEU A 11 -11.29 -3.28 2.68
CA LEU A 11 -9.87 -3.61 2.45
C LEU A 11 -8.99 -3.38 3.70
N GLY A 12 -9.57 -2.93 4.82
CA GLY A 12 -8.81 -2.39 5.96
C GLY A 12 -8.12 -1.06 5.60
N PRO A 13 -7.46 -0.37 6.54
CA PRO A 13 -6.44 0.59 6.16
C PRO A 13 -5.42 -0.23 5.36
N GLY A 14 -5.44 -0.13 4.03
CA GLY A 14 -4.48 -0.83 3.18
C GLY A 14 -3.12 -0.51 3.74
N THR A 15 -2.51 -1.51 4.39
CA THR A 15 -1.28 -1.48 5.20
C THR A 15 -0.77 -0.06 5.49
N GLY A 16 -1.06 0.44 6.70
CA GLY A 16 -0.95 1.84 7.12
C GLY A 16 0.25 2.63 6.58
N SER A 17 0.06 3.95 6.45
CA SER A 17 0.99 4.95 5.93
C SER A 17 2.33 4.39 5.47
N ALA A 18 2.45 4.11 4.17
CA ALA A 18 3.62 3.46 3.63
C ALA A 18 4.91 4.31 3.74
N TYR A 19 4.77 5.62 3.92
CA TYR A 19 5.87 6.58 3.94
C TYR A 19 5.77 7.56 5.10
N GLU A 20 6.92 7.97 5.63
CA GLU A 20 7.06 8.90 6.75
C GLU A 20 8.17 9.91 6.44
N CYS A 21 7.93 11.18 6.75
CA CYS A 21 8.99 12.19 6.70
C CYS A 21 9.80 12.21 8.01
N LYS A 22 11.11 11.90 7.95
CA LYS A 22 12.01 11.90 9.13
C LYS A 22 12.33 13.29 9.69
N SER A 23 11.81 14.36 9.08
CA SER A 23 12.00 15.74 9.56
C SER A 23 10.81 16.29 10.34
N CYS A 24 9.59 15.88 9.99
CA CYS A 24 8.36 16.37 10.64
C CYS A 24 7.39 15.26 11.05
N GLU A 25 7.80 14.00 10.87
CA GLU A 25 7.09 12.78 11.28
C GLU A 25 5.70 12.61 10.64
N GLU A 26 5.40 13.38 9.60
CA GLU A 26 4.14 13.27 8.86
C GLU A 26 4.14 11.98 8.03
N THR A 27 2.99 11.29 8.01
CA THR A 27 2.86 9.98 7.38
C THR A 27 1.91 10.03 6.18
N PHE A 28 2.24 9.30 5.12
CA PHE A 28 1.52 9.36 3.85
C PHE A 28 1.42 7.97 3.19
N ASP A 29 0.38 7.80 2.38
CA ASP A 29 0.16 6.59 1.59
C ASP A 29 0.91 6.60 0.24
N VAL A 30 1.51 7.73 -0.15
CA VAL A 30 2.17 7.95 -1.45
C VAL A 30 3.61 8.39 -1.22
N GLN A 31 4.56 7.82 -1.98
CA GLN A 31 5.94 8.28 -1.96
C GLN A 31 6.06 9.62 -2.69
N TYR A 32 6.25 10.69 -1.93
CA TYR A 32 6.59 11.99 -2.49
C TYR A 32 8.10 12.19 -2.52
N HIS A 33 8.60 12.87 -3.56
CA HIS A 33 10.00 13.31 -3.61
C HIS A 33 10.28 14.45 -2.61
N VAL A 34 9.24 15.17 -2.18
CA VAL A 34 9.31 16.30 -1.26
C VAL A 34 8.13 16.19 -0.30
N CYS A 35 8.38 16.35 1.00
CA CYS A 35 7.34 16.33 2.02
C CYS A 35 6.39 17.53 1.83
N PRO A 36 5.08 17.31 1.63
CA PRO A 36 4.12 18.40 1.43
C PRO A 36 3.86 19.25 2.69
N ALA A 37 4.29 18.80 3.87
CA ALA A 37 4.08 19.49 5.13
C ALA A 37 5.22 20.43 5.53
N CYS A 38 6.47 20.08 5.17
CA CYS A 38 7.66 20.81 5.62
C CYS A 38 8.68 21.12 4.52
N ASP A 39 8.37 20.79 3.26
CA ASP A 39 9.24 20.91 2.09
C ASP A 39 10.59 20.16 2.24
N GLY A 40 10.69 19.25 3.21
CA GLY A 40 11.87 18.44 3.46
C GLY A 40 12.00 17.27 2.48
N PHE A 41 13.23 16.79 2.29
CA PHE A 41 13.55 15.70 1.35
C PHE A 41 13.69 14.34 2.05
N SER A 42 13.54 14.29 3.38
CA SER A 42 13.75 13.09 4.18
C SER A 42 12.51 12.21 4.25
N VAL A 43 11.94 11.82 3.10
CA VAL A 43 10.78 10.92 3.02
C VAL A 43 11.26 9.49 2.87
N GLU A 44 10.94 8.64 3.84
CA GLU A 44 11.35 7.23 3.89
C GLU A 44 10.14 6.33 3.97
N ALA A 45 10.31 5.06 3.60
CA ALA A 45 9.24 4.09 3.71
C ALA A 45 9.19 3.50 5.11
N VAL A 46 7.99 3.30 5.65
CA VAL A 46 7.81 2.68 6.97
C VAL A 46 8.21 1.20 6.87
N GLU A 47 8.91 0.72 7.90
CA GLU A 47 9.36 -0.67 7.98
C GLU A 47 8.16 -1.62 7.85
N GLY A 48 8.27 -2.63 6.98
CA GLY A 48 7.20 -3.59 6.72
C GLY A 48 6.09 -3.15 5.76
N HIS A 49 6.11 -1.93 5.19
CA HIS A 49 5.11 -1.55 4.18
C HIS A 49 5.19 -2.39 2.88
N TRP A 50 6.28 -3.13 2.67
CA TRP A 50 6.51 -4.02 1.53
C TRP A 50 6.23 -5.50 1.81
N GLU A 51 5.87 -5.88 3.05
CA GLU A 51 5.71 -7.29 3.47
C GLU A 51 4.55 -8.04 2.79
N GLY A 52 3.78 -7.37 1.93
CA GLY A 52 2.72 -7.95 1.11
C GLY A 52 2.92 -7.86 -0.42
N VAL A 53 4.07 -7.35 -0.90
CA VAL A 53 4.28 -7.07 -2.35
C VAL A 53 5.07 -8.18 -3.06
N ASP A 54 4.88 -9.45 -2.66
CA ASP A 54 5.43 -10.59 -3.42
C ASP A 54 4.38 -11.15 -4.39
N ARG A 55 4.24 -10.49 -5.55
CA ARG A 55 3.26 -10.85 -6.60
C ARG A 55 3.59 -12.14 -7.36
N ARG A 56 4.61 -12.90 -6.97
CA ARG A 56 4.96 -14.19 -7.61
C ARG A 56 4.10 -15.37 -7.13
N ALA A 57 3.24 -15.20 -6.12
CA ALA A 57 2.52 -16.32 -5.50
C ALA A 57 1.02 -16.47 -5.89
N GLN A 58 0.45 -15.61 -6.76
CA GLN A 58 -1.02 -15.55 -6.93
C GLN A 58 -1.60 -16.06 -8.26
N VAL A 59 -0.82 -16.66 -9.17
CA VAL A 59 -1.43 -17.32 -10.34
C VAL A 59 -1.89 -18.72 -9.95
N GLU A 60 -3.05 -18.82 -9.31
CA GLU A 60 -3.81 -20.06 -9.24
C GLU A 60 -4.31 -20.41 -10.66
N VAL A 61 -3.58 -21.26 -11.39
CA VAL A 61 -4.13 -21.99 -12.54
C VAL A 61 -5.08 -23.07 -12.03
N ALA A 62 -6.27 -22.66 -11.63
CA ALA A 62 -7.39 -23.57 -11.44
C ALA A 62 -8.00 -23.93 -12.80
N ALA A 63 -8.24 -25.23 -12.97
CA ALA A 63 -9.10 -25.90 -13.96
C ALA A 63 -8.50 -26.31 -15.33
N VAL A 64 -7.99 -27.55 -15.38
CA VAL A 64 -8.58 -28.56 -16.29
C VAL A 64 -8.49 -29.95 -15.64
N ARG A 65 -9.39 -30.22 -14.68
CA ARG A 65 -9.77 -31.59 -14.37
C ARG A 65 -10.69 -32.08 -15.49
N GLY A 66 -10.35 -33.20 -16.12
CA GLY A 66 -11.27 -34.03 -16.89
C GLY A 66 -11.29 -33.81 -18.40
N ARG A 67 -10.44 -34.54 -19.13
CA ARG A 67 -10.77 -35.04 -20.47
C ARG A 67 -10.07 -36.37 -20.72
N ARG A 68 -10.87 -37.43 -20.47
CA ARG A 68 -10.79 -38.84 -20.91
C ARG A 68 -9.59 -39.66 -20.50
#